data_AF-A0A936JVS4-F1
#
_entry.id   AF-A0A936JVS4-F1
#
_cell.length_a   1.000
_cell.length_b   1.000
_cell.length_c   1.000
_cell.angle_alpha   90.00
_cell.angle_beta   90.00
_cell.angle_gamma   90.00
#
_symmetry.space_group_name_H-M   'P 1'
#
loop_
_entity.id
_entity.type
_entity.pdbx_description
1 polymer ?
#
loop_
_entity_poly.entity_id
_entity_poly.type
_entity_poly.pdbx_seq_one_letter_code
_entity_poly.pdbx_strand_id
1 'polypeptide(L)'
;MDHLSLGNDGGGRALFWIAFVVSAALAAAAVRFSLHEPLIAAALLALAGAAAFSRWWSRRRLRRVMRSGNVIAVLQSWSTALEKIPYPATMAPLMTATAFAAHGWVESARAALAAAERGPAWEAALEHRLFLDTILLALEGDRDAALEQARRLARMPLPVKNDALRDRILGIRVAVGAFARAFAHQSEPGDGELLERASERSPLVFWAMRYAAAIVAIDRGQHAKVPTLLEGAPHWPEESIFRAFHSEITDHARLESSASMN
;
A
#
# COMPACT_ATOMS: atom_id res chain seq x y z
N MET A 1 29.95 28.76 -22.26
CA MET A 1 29.37 28.14 -23.46
C MET A 1 28.91 26.76 -23.02
N ASP A 2 27.64 26.40 -22.92
CA ASP A 2 26.46 26.92 -23.60
C ASP A 2 25.23 26.90 -22.68
N HIS A 3 24.40 27.92 -22.88
CA HIS A 3 23.00 27.92 -22.50
C HIS A 3 22.26 26.99 -23.47
N LEU A 4 21.41 26.10 -22.95
CA LEU A 4 20.07 25.83 -23.52
C LEU A 4 19.26 25.05 -22.48
N SER A 5 18.74 25.82 -21.53
CA SER A 5 17.52 25.50 -20.80
C SER A 5 16.36 25.56 -21.79
N LEU A 6 15.73 24.43 -22.08
CA LEU A 6 14.37 24.37 -22.60
C LEU A 6 13.65 23.24 -21.85
N GLY A 7 12.95 23.67 -20.80
CA GLY A 7 12.12 22.84 -19.95
C GLY A 7 11.05 22.12 -20.76
N ASN A 8 10.98 20.81 -20.56
CA ASN A 8 9.85 20.00 -20.99
C ASN A 8 8.91 19.76 -19.80
N ASP A 9 8.46 20.86 -19.19
CA ASP A 9 7.43 20.91 -18.13
C ASP A 9 5.99 20.75 -18.69
N GLY A 10 5.88 20.38 -19.97
CA GLY A 10 4.62 20.34 -20.70
C GLY A 10 3.75 19.12 -20.39
N GLY A 11 4.32 17.93 -20.14
CA GLY A 11 3.55 16.68 -20.19
C GLY A 11 2.51 16.49 -19.07
N GLY A 12 2.87 16.78 -17.82
CA GLY A 12 1.98 16.59 -16.66
C GLY A 12 0.92 17.69 -16.53
N ARG A 13 1.31 18.94 -16.79
CA ARG A 13 0.38 20.07 -16.92
C ARG A 13 -0.52 19.88 -18.12
N ALA A 14 -0.02 19.43 -19.28
CA ALA A 14 -0.85 19.17 -20.44
C ALA A 14 -1.86 18.06 -20.17
N LEU A 15 -1.50 16.96 -19.50
CA LEU A 15 -2.49 15.92 -19.15
C LEU A 15 -3.55 16.42 -18.17
N PHE A 16 -3.18 17.25 -17.19
CA PHE A 16 -4.13 17.84 -16.26
C PHE A 16 -5.02 18.89 -16.95
N TRP A 17 -4.45 19.72 -17.83
CA TRP A 17 -5.17 20.68 -18.67
C TRP A 17 -6.05 19.97 -19.70
N ILE A 18 -5.61 18.86 -20.29
CA ILE A 18 -6.42 18.03 -21.21
C ILE A 18 -7.56 17.40 -20.44
N ALA A 19 -7.33 16.80 -19.27
CA ALA A 19 -8.40 16.25 -18.44
C ALA A 19 -9.38 17.34 -17.96
N PHE A 20 -8.88 18.52 -17.62
CA PHE A 20 -9.69 19.68 -17.24
C PHE A 20 -10.48 20.23 -18.43
N VAL A 21 -9.87 20.40 -19.60
CA VAL A 21 -10.51 20.87 -20.83
C VAL A 21 -11.50 19.83 -21.35
N VAL A 22 -11.21 18.53 -21.25
CA VAL A 22 -12.15 17.46 -21.59
C VAL A 22 -13.32 17.43 -20.62
N SER A 23 -13.10 17.59 -19.31
CA SER A 23 -14.19 17.72 -18.33
C SER A 23 -15.01 19.00 -18.52
N ALA A 24 -14.36 20.13 -18.82
CA ALA A 24 -15.03 21.40 -19.08
C ALA A 24 -15.78 21.37 -20.41
N ALA A 25 -15.23 20.72 -21.44
CA ALA A 25 -15.89 20.50 -22.72
C ALA A 25 -17.06 19.52 -22.59
N LEU A 26 -16.95 18.47 -21.78
CA LEU A 26 -18.06 17.57 -21.46
C LEU A 26 -19.15 18.28 -20.65
N ALA A 27 -18.78 19.13 -19.70
CA ALA A 27 -19.73 19.95 -18.93
C ALA A 27 -20.42 21.00 -19.81
N ALA A 28 -19.66 21.70 -20.66
CA ALA A 28 -20.19 22.68 -21.61
C ALA A 28 -21.03 22.02 -22.71
N ALA A 29 -20.63 20.83 -23.18
CA ALA A 29 -21.42 20.02 -24.11
C ALA A 29 -22.70 19.52 -23.45
N ALA A 30 -22.67 19.09 -22.18
CA ALA A 30 -23.88 18.70 -21.44
C ALA A 30 -24.84 19.89 -21.26
N VAL A 31 -24.34 21.09 -20.95
CA VAL A 31 -25.15 22.32 -20.82
C VAL A 31 -25.71 22.76 -22.18
N ARG A 32 -24.92 22.65 -23.25
CA ARG A 32 -25.34 23.05 -24.61
C ARG A 32 -26.29 22.04 -25.26
N PHE A 33 -26.08 20.73 -25.05
CA PHE A 33 -26.97 19.68 -25.55
C PHE A 33 -28.24 19.52 -24.72
N SER A 34 -28.24 19.91 -23.44
CA SER A 34 -29.45 19.99 -22.60
C SER A 34 -30.57 20.81 -23.24
N LEU A 35 -30.21 21.81 -24.07
CA LEU A 35 -31.17 22.71 -24.70
C LEU A 35 -31.68 22.25 -26.07
N HIS A 36 -31.02 21.30 -26.75
CA HIS A 36 -31.41 20.89 -28.11
C HIS A 36 -31.62 19.38 -28.28
N GLU A 37 -30.86 18.51 -27.59
CA GLU A 37 -31.06 17.06 -27.60
C GLU A 37 -30.70 16.43 -26.24
N PRO A 38 -31.65 16.40 -25.29
CA PRO A 38 -31.39 15.97 -23.90
C PRO A 38 -30.99 14.50 -23.77
N LEU A 39 -31.35 13.65 -24.74
CA LEU A 39 -31.05 12.22 -24.71
C LEU A 39 -29.56 11.91 -24.89
N ILE A 40 -28.84 12.68 -25.72
CA ILE A 40 -27.39 12.46 -25.96
C ILE A 40 -26.58 12.90 -24.73
N ALA A 41 -26.94 14.03 -24.12
CA ALA A 41 -26.33 14.48 -22.88
C ALA A 41 -26.56 13.48 -21.73
N ALA A 42 -27.78 12.94 -21.62
CA ALA A 42 -28.10 11.89 -20.65
C ALA A 42 -27.27 10.61 -20.90
N ALA A 43 -27.10 10.20 -22.16
CA ALA A 43 -26.30 9.02 -22.51
C ALA A 43 -24.80 9.18 -22.18
N LEU A 44 -24.21 10.35 -22.46
CA LEU A 44 -22.81 10.64 -22.11
C LEU A 44 -22.59 10.72 -20.60
N LEU A 45 -23.51 11.34 -19.85
CA LEU A 45 -23.48 11.37 -18.39
C LEU A 45 -23.67 9.98 -17.79
N ALA A 46 -24.57 9.17 -18.36
CA ALA A 46 -24.77 7.78 -17.95
C ALA A 46 -23.50 6.94 -18.21
N LEU A 47 -22.82 7.12 -19.34
CA LEU A 47 -21.58 6.42 -19.65
C LEU A 47 -20.44 6.84 -18.72
N ALA A 48 -20.26 8.15 -18.49
CA ALA A 48 -19.27 8.67 -17.55
C ALA A 48 -19.55 8.20 -16.11
N GLY A 49 -20.82 8.24 -15.71
CA GLY A 49 -21.30 7.74 -14.42
C GLY A 49 -21.05 6.24 -14.25
N ALA A 50 -21.37 5.44 -15.27
CA ALA A 50 -21.12 3.99 -15.27
C ALA A 50 -19.63 3.66 -15.19
N ALA A 51 -18.77 4.39 -15.93
CA ALA A 51 -17.33 4.21 -15.88
C ALA A 51 -16.75 4.60 -14.50
N ALA A 52 -17.19 5.74 -13.94
CA ALA A 52 -16.79 6.18 -12.62
C ALA A 52 -17.26 5.20 -11.53
N PHE A 53 -18.51 4.73 -11.62
CA PHE A 53 -19.10 3.76 -10.73
C PHE A 53 -18.37 2.41 -10.79
N SER A 54 -18.08 1.91 -12.00
CA SER A 54 -17.31 0.67 -12.20
C SER A 54 -15.90 0.77 -11.59
N ARG A 55 -15.20 1.88 -11.82
CA ARG A 55 -13.87 2.12 -11.24
C ARG A 55 -13.91 2.22 -9.72
N TRP A 56 -14.94 2.87 -9.18
CA TRP A 56 -15.15 2.98 -7.74
C TRP A 56 -15.50 1.63 -7.10
N TRP A 57 -16.37 0.85 -7.74
CA TRP A 57 -16.78 -0.48 -7.29
C TRP A 57 -15.59 -1.45 -7.29
N SER A 58 -14.78 -1.43 -8.36
CA SER A 58 -13.54 -2.22 -8.46
C SER A 58 -12.57 -1.89 -7.32
N ARG A 59 -12.37 -0.59 -7.03
CA ARG A 59 -11.52 -0.16 -5.91
C ARG A 59 -12.06 -0.61 -4.56
N ARG A 60 -13.38 -0.53 -4.34
CA ARG A 60 -14.02 -1.01 -3.11
C ARG A 60 -13.90 -2.52 -2.96
N ARG A 61 -14.10 -3.27 -4.05
CA ARG A 61 -13.93 -4.72 -4.07
C ARG A 61 -12.50 -5.11 -3.75
N LEU A 62 -11.50 -4.48 -4.40
CA LEU A 62 -10.09 -4.74 -4.13
C LEU A 62 -9.72 -4.45 -2.67
N ARG A 63 -10.18 -3.32 -2.11
CA ARG A 63 -10.00 -3.00 -0.68
C ARG A 63 -10.60 -4.06 0.22
N ARG A 64 -11.81 -4.54 -0.09
CA ARG A 64 -12.48 -5.58 0.70
C ARG A 64 -11.70 -6.90 0.64
N VAL A 65 -11.22 -7.30 -0.54
CA VAL A 65 -10.45 -8.54 -0.71
C VAL A 65 -9.11 -8.44 0.05
N MET A 66 -8.39 -7.33 -0.05
CA MET A 66 -7.15 -7.12 0.71
C MET A 66 -7.34 -7.13 2.22
N ARG A 67 -8.51 -6.67 2.70
CA ARG A 67 -8.84 -6.71 4.13
C ARG A 67 -9.36 -8.07 4.58
N SER A 68 -9.76 -8.95 3.67
CA SER A 68 -10.41 -10.23 4.00
C SER A 68 -9.47 -11.30 4.55
N GLY A 69 -8.15 -11.11 4.47
CA GLY A 69 -7.17 -12.12 4.88
C GLY A 69 -6.96 -13.24 3.86
N ASN A 70 -7.74 -13.28 2.77
CA ASN A 70 -7.66 -14.34 1.77
C ASN A 70 -6.66 -13.99 0.65
N VAL A 71 -5.40 -14.38 0.86
CA VAL A 71 -4.31 -14.17 -0.11
C VAL A 71 -4.56 -14.88 -1.45
N ILE A 72 -5.20 -16.05 -1.45
CA ILE A 72 -5.50 -16.80 -2.68
C ILE A 72 -6.49 -16.04 -3.55
N ALA A 73 -7.53 -15.46 -2.95
CA ALA A 73 -8.48 -14.61 -3.66
C ALA A 73 -7.82 -13.34 -4.22
N VAL A 74 -6.84 -12.77 -3.51
CA VAL A 74 -6.02 -11.65 -4.02
C VAL A 74 -5.25 -12.08 -5.27
N LEU A 75 -4.49 -13.18 -5.18
CA LEU A 75 -3.66 -13.68 -6.29
C LEU A 75 -4.51 -14.06 -7.50
N GLN A 76 -5.65 -14.73 -7.29
CA GLN A 76 -6.60 -15.05 -8.36
C GLN A 76 -7.11 -13.79 -9.06
N SER A 77 -7.44 -12.74 -8.30
CA SER A 77 -7.87 -11.46 -8.87
C SER A 77 -6.80 -10.74 -9.69
N TRP A 78 -5.53 -11.08 -9.45
CA TRP A 78 -4.37 -10.48 -10.10
C TRP A 78 -3.80 -11.30 -11.24
N SER A 79 -4.09 -12.60 -11.32
CA SER A 79 -3.57 -13.54 -12.33
C SER A 79 -3.54 -12.96 -13.75
N THR A 80 -4.69 -12.52 -14.27
CA THR A 80 -4.83 -11.94 -15.61
C THR A 80 -4.07 -10.62 -15.79
N ALA A 81 -3.88 -9.86 -14.71
CA ALA A 81 -3.09 -8.63 -14.76
C ALA A 81 -1.60 -8.95 -14.80
N LEU A 82 -1.13 -9.93 -14.01
CA LEU A 82 0.26 -10.36 -13.91
C LEU A 82 0.79 -10.88 -15.26
N GLU A 83 -0.03 -11.61 -16.01
CA GLU A 83 0.29 -12.10 -17.37
C GLU A 83 0.61 -10.97 -18.36
N LYS A 84 0.09 -9.76 -18.12
CA LYS A 84 0.20 -8.61 -19.02
C LYS A 84 1.28 -7.61 -18.57
N ILE A 85 1.99 -7.89 -17.48
CA ILE A 85 3.01 -6.99 -16.94
C ILE A 85 4.30 -7.10 -17.76
N PRO A 86 4.98 -5.97 -18.06
CA PRO A 86 6.33 -6.01 -18.62
C PRO A 86 7.30 -6.79 -17.72
N TYR A 87 8.12 -7.66 -18.32
CA TYR A 87 9.09 -8.52 -17.61
C TYR A 87 8.41 -9.44 -16.56
N PRO A 88 7.51 -10.34 -16.98
CA PRO A 88 6.71 -11.15 -16.06
C PRO A 88 7.58 -12.06 -15.18
N ALA A 89 8.71 -12.54 -15.68
CA ALA A 89 9.63 -13.41 -14.93
C ALA A 89 10.24 -12.74 -13.67
N THR A 90 10.36 -11.42 -13.66
CA THR A 90 10.81 -10.66 -12.48
C THR A 90 9.62 -10.09 -11.70
N MET A 91 8.67 -9.47 -12.40
CA MET A 91 7.61 -8.69 -11.75
C MET A 91 6.49 -9.57 -11.17
N ALA A 92 6.12 -10.68 -11.82
CA ALA A 92 5.04 -11.51 -11.31
C ALA A 92 5.41 -12.19 -9.97
N PRO A 93 6.62 -12.76 -9.78
CA PRO A 93 7.03 -13.28 -8.48
C PRO A 93 7.13 -12.19 -7.41
N LEU A 94 7.61 -10.98 -7.75
CA LEU A 94 7.64 -9.85 -6.81
C LEU A 94 6.25 -9.40 -6.34
N MET A 95 5.29 -9.30 -7.25
CA MET A 95 3.91 -8.96 -6.91
C MET A 95 3.26 -10.07 -6.07
N THR A 96 3.59 -11.32 -6.35
CA THR A 96 3.15 -12.49 -5.57
C THR A 96 3.73 -12.47 -4.16
N ALA A 97 5.03 -12.23 -4.02
CA ALA A 97 5.71 -12.07 -2.74
C ALA A 97 5.09 -10.92 -1.93
N THR A 98 4.70 -9.83 -2.59
CA THR A 98 4.01 -8.72 -1.93
C THR A 98 2.66 -9.12 -1.37
N ALA A 99 1.87 -9.88 -2.11
CA ALA A 99 0.59 -10.37 -1.63
C ALA A 99 0.75 -11.30 -0.43
N PHE A 100 1.75 -12.20 -0.44
CA PHE A 100 2.04 -13.06 0.70
C PHE A 100 2.52 -12.27 1.93
N ALA A 101 3.49 -11.36 1.76
CA ALA A 101 4.00 -10.53 2.84
C ALA A 101 2.90 -9.66 3.48
N ALA A 102 2.03 -9.10 2.65
CA ALA A 102 0.85 -8.33 3.06
C ALA A 102 -0.12 -9.09 3.97
N HIS A 103 -0.12 -10.42 3.90
CA HIS A 103 -0.98 -11.31 4.67
C HIS A 103 -0.20 -12.12 5.71
N GLY A 104 1.07 -11.80 5.95
CA GLY A 104 1.90 -12.46 6.95
C GLY A 104 2.37 -13.87 6.56
N TRP A 105 2.28 -14.27 5.28
CA TRP A 105 2.77 -15.56 4.78
C TRP A 105 4.26 -15.47 4.45
N VAL A 106 5.09 -15.38 5.48
CA VAL A 106 6.52 -15.06 5.37
C VAL A 106 7.26 -16.05 4.47
N GLU A 107 7.14 -17.35 4.73
CA GLU A 107 7.82 -18.39 3.95
C GLU A 107 7.43 -18.38 2.47
N SER A 108 6.14 -18.24 2.19
CA SER A 108 5.64 -18.15 0.80
C SER A 108 6.11 -16.87 0.11
N ALA A 109 6.21 -15.77 0.84
CA ALA A 109 6.75 -14.52 0.32
C ALA A 109 8.24 -14.65 -0.01
N ARG A 110 9.04 -15.28 0.86
CA ARG A 110 10.46 -15.58 0.63
C ARG A 110 10.66 -16.48 -0.58
N ALA A 111 9.89 -17.57 -0.68
CA ALA A 111 9.93 -18.48 -1.82
C ALA A 111 9.58 -17.77 -3.15
N ALA A 112 8.52 -16.96 -3.15
CA ALA A 112 8.14 -16.18 -4.34
C ALA A 112 9.21 -15.13 -4.71
N LEU A 113 9.83 -14.48 -3.73
CA LEU A 113 10.91 -13.54 -3.97
C LEU A 113 12.16 -14.22 -4.55
N ALA A 114 12.49 -15.44 -4.06
CA ALA A 114 13.60 -16.24 -4.57
C ALA A 114 13.37 -16.73 -6.01
N ALA A 115 12.11 -16.92 -6.42
CA ALA A 115 11.75 -17.30 -7.78
C ALA A 115 11.82 -16.14 -8.80
N ALA A 116 12.02 -14.89 -8.36
CA ALA A 116 12.12 -13.75 -9.26
C ALA A 116 13.43 -13.79 -10.06
N GLU A 117 13.32 -13.84 -11.39
CA GLU A 117 14.49 -13.85 -12.27
C GLU A 117 15.21 -12.49 -12.25
N ARG A 118 16.56 -12.54 -12.25
CA ARG A 118 17.43 -11.36 -12.25
C ARG A 118 17.60 -10.78 -13.66
N GLY A 119 16.50 -10.39 -14.28
CA GLY A 119 16.45 -9.82 -15.63
C GLY A 119 16.62 -8.29 -15.69
N PRO A 120 16.31 -7.65 -16.83
CA PRO A 120 16.43 -6.19 -17.02
C PRO A 120 15.62 -5.35 -16.01
N ALA A 121 14.54 -5.91 -15.47
CA ALA A 121 13.71 -5.24 -14.47
C ALA A 121 14.25 -5.37 -13.04
N TRP A 122 15.28 -6.18 -12.81
CA TRP A 122 15.78 -6.50 -11.46
C TRP A 122 16.29 -5.27 -10.72
N GLU A 123 17.07 -4.43 -11.39
CA GLU A 123 17.57 -3.17 -10.84
C GLU A 123 16.46 -2.12 -10.70
N ALA A 124 15.54 -2.07 -11.67
CA ALA A 124 14.38 -1.18 -11.61
C ALA A 124 13.46 -1.52 -10.42
N ALA A 125 13.43 -2.79 -10.00
CA ALA A 125 12.64 -3.27 -8.88
C ALA A 125 13.38 -3.20 -7.52
N LEU A 126 14.60 -2.65 -7.47
CA LEU A 126 15.41 -2.62 -6.24
C LEU A 126 14.65 -2.01 -5.05
N GLU A 127 13.96 -0.90 -5.24
CA GLU A 127 13.19 -0.26 -4.17
C GLU A 127 12.07 -1.16 -3.64
N HIS A 128 11.34 -1.85 -4.53
CA HIS A 128 10.28 -2.78 -4.14
C HIS A 128 10.86 -4.00 -3.42
N ARG A 129 12.01 -4.51 -3.85
CA ARG A 129 12.72 -5.60 -3.15
C ARG A 129 13.15 -5.19 -1.75
N LEU A 130 13.81 -4.02 -1.60
CA LEU A 130 14.20 -3.48 -0.29
C LEU A 130 12.99 -3.31 0.64
N PHE A 131 11.87 -2.82 0.10
CA PHE A 131 10.61 -2.69 0.81
C PHE A 131 10.11 -4.05 1.33
N LEU A 132 10.06 -5.07 0.47
CA LEU A 132 9.62 -6.41 0.86
C LEU A 132 10.55 -7.05 1.89
N ASP A 133 11.86 -6.96 1.66
CA ASP A 133 12.86 -7.50 2.58
C ASP A 133 12.73 -6.88 3.96
N THR A 134 12.50 -5.56 4.04
CA THR A 134 12.32 -4.88 5.34
C THR A 134 11.09 -5.40 6.08
N ILE A 135 9.97 -5.58 5.37
CA ILE A 135 8.76 -6.13 5.98
C ILE A 135 9.00 -7.56 6.45
N LEU A 136 9.59 -8.41 5.60
CA LEU A 136 9.81 -9.82 5.92
C LEU A 136 10.76 -9.99 7.09
N LEU A 137 11.88 -9.26 7.12
CA LEU A 137 12.84 -9.30 8.23
C LEU A 137 12.18 -8.90 9.57
N ALA A 138 11.36 -7.85 9.56
CA ALA A 138 10.65 -7.42 10.75
C ALA A 138 9.60 -8.44 11.22
N LEU A 139 8.89 -9.10 10.29
CA LEU A 139 7.96 -10.17 10.63
C LEU A 139 8.69 -11.42 11.14
N GLU A 140 9.86 -11.77 10.58
CA GLU A 140 10.70 -12.89 11.02
C GLU A 140 11.35 -12.66 12.39
N GLY A 141 11.32 -11.43 12.90
CA GLY A 141 11.94 -11.06 14.17
C GLY A 141 13.42 -10.66 14.05
N ASP A 142 13.97 -10.56 12.84
CA ASP A 142 15.31 -10.01 12.59
C ASP A 142 15.29 -8.48 12.61
N ARG A 143 15.18 -7.93 13.82
CA ARG A 143 14.99 -6.50 14.11
C ARG A 143 16.11 -5.64 13.56
N ASP A 144 17.37 -6.06 13.76
CA ASP A 144 18.54 -5.28 13.37
C ASP A 144 18.67 -5.21 11.84
N ALA A 145 18.48 -6.34 11.15
CA ALA A 145 18.49 -6.38 9.70
C ALA A 145 17.32 -5.57 9.11
N ALA A 146 16.13 -5.65 9.71
CA ALA A 146 14.97 -4.84 9.30
C ALA A 146 15.26 -3.33 9.42
N LEU A 147 15.83 -2.89 10.54
CA LEU A 147 16.19 -1.48 10.75
C LEU A 147 17.30 -1.01 9.80
N GLU A 148 18.30 -1.84 9.52
CA GLU A 148 19.33 -1.53 8.52
C GLU A 148 18.72 -1.41 7.11
N GLN A 149 17.86 -2.34 6.73
CA GLN A 149 17.20 -2.32 5.43
C GLN A 149 16.26 -1.13 5.26
N ALA A 150 15.51 -0.78 6.31
CA ALA A 150 14.68 0.43 6.35
C ALA A 150 15.52 1.71 6.13
N ARG A 151 16.69 1.80 6.77
CA ARG A 151 17.62 2.93 6.60
C ARG A 151 18.22 2.97 5.19
N ARG A 152 18.45 1.84 4.55
CA ARG A 152 18.87 1.78 3.14
C ARG A 152 17.76 2.26 2.21
N LEU A 153 16.54 1.78 2.40
CA LEU A 153 15.36 2.21 1.64
C LEU A 153 15.12 3.72 1.76
N ALA A 154 15.26 4.29 2.96
CA ALA A 154 15.10 5.73 3.19
C ALA A 154 16.12 6.58 2.41
N ARG A 155 17.34 6.06 2.19
CA ARG A 155 18.44 6.74 1.47
C ARG A 155 18.36 6.60 -0.06
N MET A 156 17.41 5.84 -0.59
CA MET A 156 17.26 5.66 -2.03
C MET A 156 16.97 7.00 -2.74
N PRO A 157 17.46 7.20 -3.97
CA PRO A 157 17.11 8.40 -4.73
C PRO A 157 15.60 8.49 -4.95
N LEU A 158 15.06 9.71 -4.94
CA LEU A 158 13.65 9.96 -5.21
C LEU A 158 13.42 10.13 -6.71
N PRO A 159 12.28 9.69 -7.25
CA PRO A 159 11.94 9.96 -8.63
C PRO A 159 11.75 11.47 -8.84
N VAL A 160 12.50 12.02 -9.80
CA VAL A 160 12.65 13.47 -9.99
C VAL A 160 11.43 14.10 -10.70
N LYS A 161 10.64 13.30 -11.43
CA LYS A 161 9.72 13.83 -12.45
C LYS A 161 8.26 14.08 -12.00
N ASN A 162 7.87 13.69 -10.78
CA ASN A 162 6.47 13.81 -10.33
C ASN A 162 6.37 14.00 -8.81
N ASP A 163 6.04 15.21 -8.37
CA ASP A 163 5.93 15.58 -6.95
C ASP A 163 4.92 14.70 -6.19
N ALA A 164 3.74 14.43 -6.77
CA ALA A 164 2.73 13.60 -6.12
C ALA A 164 3.17 12.14 -5.96
N LEU A 165 3.89 11.61 -6.96
CA LEU A 165 4.47 10.27 -6.89
C LEU A 165 5.62 10.24 -5.87
N ARG A 166 6.45 11.28 -5.83
CA ARG A 166 7.53 11.44 -4.85
C ARG A 166 6.98 11.46 -3.43
N ASP A 167 5.96 12.26 -3.16
CA ASP A 167 5.34 12.37 -1.82
C ASP A 167 4.71 11.03 -1.40
N ARG A 168 4.09 10.32 -2.34
CA ARG A 168 3.55 8.98 -2.08
C ARG A 168 4.66 7.98 -1.73
N ILE A 169 5.74 7.97 -2.49
CA ILE A 169 6.88 7.08 -2.26
C ILE A 169 7.54 7.40 -0.92
N LEU A 170 7.80 8.67 -0.65
CA LEU A 170 8.31 9.13 0.65
C LEU A 170 7.42 8.67 1.80
N GLY A 171 6.11 8.86 1.68
CA GLY A 171 5.16 8.42 2.70
C GLY A 171 5.24 6.91 2.98
N ILE A 172 5.43 6.10 1.95
CA ILE A 172 5.59 4.64 2.11
C ILE A 172 6.93 4.31 2.76
N ARG A 173 8.04 4.93 2.32
CA ARG A 173 9.37 4.67 2.89
C ARG A 173 9.44 5.01 4.37
N VAL A 174 8.88 6.15 4.76
CA VAL A 174 8.81 6.55 6.17
C VAL A 174 7.94 5.57 6.97
N ALA A 175 6.82 5.10 6.39
CA ALA A 175 5.97 4.10 7.04
C ALA A 175 6.67 2.77 7.25
N VAL A 176 7.50 2.33 6.32
CA VAL A 176 8.32 1.13 6.49
C VAL A 176 9.38 1.32 7.58
N GLY A 177 9.96 2.51 7.71
CA GLY A 177 10.85 2.83 8.82
C GLY A 177 10.15 2.74 10.18
N ALA A 178 8.98 3.36 10.30
CA ALA A 178 8.14 3.26 11.51
C ALA A 178 7.72 1.81 11.79
N PHE A 179 7.43 1.02 10.74
CA PHE A 179 7.10 -0.39 10.86
C PHE A 179 8.25 -1.20 11.44
N ALA A 180 9.47 -1.05 10.89
CA ALA A 180 10.65 -1.74 11.40
C ALA A 180 10.96 -1.34 12.86
N ARG A 181 10.82 -0.06 13.21
CA ARG A 181 10.98 0.42 14.59
C ARG A 181 9.93 -0.15 15.54
N ALA A 182 8.67 -0.26 15.11
CA ALA A 182 7.61 -0.85 15.91
C ALA A 182 7.94 -2.30 16.29
N PHE A 183 8.30 -3.14 15.32
CA PHE A 183 8.69 -4.54 15.58
C PHE A 183 10.01 -4.69 16.36
N ALA A 184 10.83 -3.63 16.40
CA ALA A 184 12.02 -3.55 17.22
C ALA A 184 11.78 -2.94 18.62
N HIS A 185 10.54 -2.54 18.95
CA HIS A 185 10.20 -1.77 20.17
C HIS A 185 11.02 -0.47 20.34
N GLN A 186 11.35 0.17 19.22
CA GLN A 186 12.13 1.42 19.16
C GLN A 186 11.31 2.56 18.52
N SER A 187 10.00 2.55 18.73
CA SER A 187 9.07 3.49 18.09
C SER A 187 9.32 4.95 18.50
N GLU A 188 9.36 5.86 17.53
CA GLU A 188 9.54 7.31 17.75
C GLU A 188 8.20 8.05 17.83
N PRO A 189 8.11 9.22 18.51
CA PRO A 189 6.90 10.04 18.53
C PRO A 189 6.32 10.26 17.12
N GLY A 190 5.01 10.00 16.97
CA GLY A 190 4.31 10.07 15.68
C GLY A 190 4.27 8.77 14.86
N ASP A 191 5.08 7.74 15.16
CA ASP A 191 5.10 6.49 14.39
C ASP A 191 3.73 5.80 14.32
N GLY A 192 3.00 5.72 15.44
CA GLY A 192 1.66 5.12 15.47
C GLY A 192 0.68 5.79 14.49
N GLU A 193 0.59 7.13 14.51
CA GLU A 193 -0.28 7.88 13.59
C GLU A 193 0.15 7.75 12.13
N LEU A 194 1.46 7.63 11.91
CA LEU A 194 2.02 7.44 10.59
C LEU A 194 1.64 6.06 10.02
N LEU A 195 1.76 5.00 10.82
CA LEU A 195 1.37 3.64 10.48
C LEU A 195 -0.14 3.54 10.22
N GLU A 196 -0.97 4.15 11.07
CA GLU A 196 -2.41 4.22 10.86
C GLU A 196 -2.76 4.91 9.53
N ARG A 197 -2.18 6.08 9.25
CA ARG A 197 -2.39 6.78 7.97
C ARG A 197 -1.90 5.96 6.77
N ALA A 198 -0.77 5.27 6.90
CA ALA A 198 -0.22 4.42 5.85
C ALA A 198 -1.15 3.24 5.54
N SER A 199 -1.74 2.63 6.58
CA SER A 199 -2.71 1.54 6.43
C SER A 199 -3.91 1.96 5.58
N GLU A 200 -4.49 3.14 5.85
CA GLU A 200 -5.66 3.63 5.11
C GLU A 200 -5.34 4.04 3.66
N ARG A 201 -4.13 4.53 3.43
CA ARG A 201 -3.68 4.95 2.08
C ARG A 201 -3.32 3.77 1.19
N SER A 202 -2.83 2.67 1.77
CA SER A 202 -2.34 1.52 1.04
C SER A 202 -3.02 0.23 1.50
N PRO A 203 -4.09 -0.22 0.80
CA PRO A 203 -4.82 -1.43 1.17
C PRO A 203 -3.95 -2.69 1.24
N LEU A 204 -2.86 -2.72 0.48
CA LEU A 204 -1.95 -3.86 0.39
C LEU A 204 -1.18 -4.08 1.69
N VAL A 205 -0.87 -3.04 2.45
CA VAL A 205 -0.14 -3.18 3.73
C VAL A 205 -1.05 -2.91 4.92
N PHE A 206 -2.37 -2.91 4.70
CA PHE A 206 -3.33 -2.47 5.70
C PHE A 206 -3.11 -3.18 7.04
N TRP A 207 -3.15 -4.52 7.04
CA TRP A 207 -3.02 -5.29 8.27
C TRP A 207 -1.62 -5.21 8.88
N ALA A 208 -0.56 -5.34 8.07
CA ALA A 208 0.81 -5.18 8.55
C ALA A 208 1.00 -3.85 9.32
N MET A 209 0.53 -2.74 8.75
CA MET A 209 0.65 -1.42 9.38
C MET A 209 -0.25 -1.28 10.62
N ARG A 210 -1.42 -1.91 10.65
CA ARG A 210 -2.32 -1.91 11.83
C ARG A 210 -1.73 -2.71 12.99
N TYR A 211 -1.12 -3.86 12.72
CA TYR A 211 -0.40 -4.63 13.74
C TYR A 211 0.80 -3.85 14.29
N ALA A 212 1.61 -3.24 13.42
CA ALA A 212 2.70 -2.37 13.86
C ALA A 212 2.19 -1.21 14.73
N ALA A 213 1.10 -0.54 14.33
CA ALA A 213 0.50 0.52 15.12
C ALA A 213 0.00 0.03 16.49
N ALA A 214 -0.51 -1.20 16.57
CA ALA A 214 -0.93 -1.82 17.83
C ALA A 214 0.26 -2.11 18.76
N ILE A 215 1.41 -2.54 18.22
CA ILE A 215 2.65 -2.68 18.97
C ILE A 215 3.09 -1.32 19.53
N VAL A 216 3.09 -0.26 18.71
CA VAL A 216 3.41 1.10 19.18
C VAL A 216 2.46 1.57 20.28
N ALA A 217 1.16 1.23 20.19
CA ALA A 217 0.19 1.55 21.23
C ALA A 217 0.51 0.83 22.55
N ILE A 218 0.90 -0.45 22.51
CA ILE A 218 1.33 -1.22 23.68
C ILE A 218 2.58 -0.60 24.30
N ASP A 219 3.61 -0.33 23.51
CA ASP A 219 4.88 0.27 23.97
C ASP A 219 4.68 1.61 24.68
N ARG A 220 3.58 2.31 24.38
CA ARG A 220 3.23 3.62 24.96
C ARG A 220 2.20 3.54 26.09
N GLY A 221 1.82 2.34 26.54
CA GLY A 221 0.80 2.15 27.56
C GLY A 221 -0.63 2.44 27.09
N GLN A 222 -0.86 2.61 25.78
CA GLN A 222 -2.16 2.92 25.19
C GLN A 222 -2.98 1.65 24.89
N HIS A 223 -3.06 0.73 25.86
CA HIS A 223 -3.66 -0.59 25.67
C HIS A 223 -5.13 -0.53 25.22
N ALA A 224 -5.88 0.47 25.69
CA ALA A 224 -7.27 0.70 25.29
C ALA A 224 -7.45 0.97 23.77
N LYS A 225 -6.39 1.38 23.06
CA LYS A 225 -6.43 1.64 21.61
C LYS A 225 -6.30 0.36 20.78
N VAL A 226 -5.71 -0.70 21.35
CA VAL A 226 -5.41 -1.95 20.63
C VAL A 226 -6.67 -2.62 20.04
N PRO A 227 -7.79 -2.77 20.76
CA PRO A 227 -9.00 -3.36 20.19
C PRO A 227 -9.51 -2.59 18.96
N THR A 228 -9.50 -1.27 19.01
CA THR A 228 -9.89 -0.40 17.89
C THR A 228 -8.91 -0.52 16.72
N LEU A 229 -7.62 -0.70 16.99
CA LEU A 229 -6.61 -0.89 15.94
C LEU A 229 -6.80 -2.22 15.19
N LEU A 230 -7.20 -3.27 15.89
CA LEU A 230 -7.36 -4.61 15.33
C LEU A 230 -8.83 -4.94 14.96
N GLU A 231 -9.72 -3.96 15.05
CA GLU A 231 -11.13 -4.14 14.71
C GLU A 231 -11.30 -4.62 13.26
N GLY A 232 -12.06 -5.69 13.07
CA GLY A 232 -12.32 -6.30 11.77
C GLY A 232 -11.16 -7.13 11.21
N ALA A 233 -10.14 -7.45 12.03
CA ALA A 233 -9.10 -8.40 11.64
C ALA A 233 -9.72 -9.74 11.23
N PRO A 234 -9.33 -10.31 10.09
CA PRO A 234 -9.83 -11.61 9.66
C PRO A 234 -9.32 -12.71 10.59
N HIS A 235 -9.99 -13.86 10.55
CA HIS A 235 -9.43 -15.06 11.17
C HIS A 235 -8.24 -15.52 10.33
N TRP A 236 -7.04 -15.26 10.82
CA TRP A 236 -5.81 -15.60 10.10
C TRP A 236 -5.60 -17.11 10.04
N PRO A 237 -5.22 -17.65 8.87
CA PRO A 237 -4.90 -19.07 8.73
C PRO A 237 -3.60 -19.39 9.46
N GLU A 238 -3.30 -20.67 9.65
CA GLU A 238 -2.15 -21.11 10.47
C GLU A 238 -0.80 -20.65 9.90
N GLU A 239 -0.72 -20.55 8.57
CA GLU A 239 0.46 -20.14 7.83
C GLU A 239 0.77 -18.63 7.94
N SER A 240 -0.20 -17.84 8.42
CA SER A 240 -0.01 -16.40 8.59
C SER A 240 0.54 -16.09 9.98
N ILE A 241 1.69 -15.41 10.02
CA ILE A 241 2.27 -14.92 11.28
C ILE A 241 1.35 -13.92 12.01
N PHE A 242 0.42 -13.28 11.29
CA PHE A 242 -0.56 -12.40 11.92
C PHE A 242 -1.52 -13.14 12.84
N ARG A 243 -1.68 -14.46 12.71
CA ARG A 243 -2.39 -15.27 13.71
C ARG A 243 -1.71 -15.17 15.07
N ALA A 244 -0.40 -15.42 15.12
CA ALA A 244 0.40 -15.39 16.34
C ALA A 244 0.45 -13.97 16.93
N PHE A 245 0.73 -12.96 16.10
CA PHE A 245 0.72 -11.57 16.55
C PHE A 245 -0.64 -11.12 17.04
N HIS A 246 -1.75 -11.57 16.43
CA HIS A 246 -3.08 -11.22 16.92
C HIS A 246 -3.30 -11.72 18.34
N SER A 247 -3.03 -13.00 18.61
CA SER A 247 -3.15 -13.54 19.97
C SER A 247 -2.27 -12.77 20.95
N GLU A 248 -0.97 -12.65 20.67
CA GLU A 248 0.01 -12.02 21.56
C GLU A 248 -0.37 -10.58 21.90
N ILE A 249 -0.66 -9.76 20.89
CA ILE A 249 -1.01 -8.34 21.07
C ILE A 249 -2.32 -8.18 21.85
N THR A 250 -3.32 -9.02 21.57
CA THR A 250 -4.61 -8.93 22.30
C THR A 250 -4.50 -9.40 23.74
N ASP A 251 -3.71 -10.43 24.02
CA ASP A 251 -3.50 -10.93 25.38
C ASP A 251 -2.70 -9.93 26.21
N HIS A 252 -1.63 -9.36 25.64
CA HIS A 252 -0.82 -8.34 26.31
C HIS A 252 -1.65 -7.09 26.65
N ALA A 253 -2.51 -6.63 25.74
CA ALA A 253 -3.38 -5.48 25.97
C ALA A 253 -4.43 -5.73 27.07
N ARG A 254 -4.93 -6.98 27.19
CA ARG A 254 -5.89 -7.36 28.24
C ARG A 254 -5.25 -7.42 29.62
N LEU A 255 -4.08 -8.04 29.73
CA LEU A 255 -3.35 -8.17 31.00
C LEU A 255 -3.07 -6.79 31.60
N GLU A 256 -2.51 -5.87 30.80
CA GLU A 256 -2.17 -4.51 31.27
C GLU A 256 -3.41 -3.67 31.60
N SER A 257 -4.51 -3.83 30.84
CA SER A 257 -5.77 -3.15 31.15
C SER A 257 -6.35 -3.61 32.49
N SER A 258 -6.22 -4.91 32.81
CA SER A 258 -6.69 -5.44 34.10
C SER A 258 -5.80 -5.02 35.27
N ALA A 259 -4.50 -4.82 35.05
CA ALA A 259 -3.58 -4.32 36.05
C ALA A 259 -3.83 -2.83 36.38
N SER A 260 -4.22 -2.02 35.40
CA SER A 260 -4.52 -0.59 35.61
C SER A 260 -5.86 -0.31 36.30
N MET A 261 -6.74 -1.31 36.44
CA MET A 261 -8.05 -1.17 37.09
C MET A 261 -8.05 -1.58 38.58
N ASN A 262 -6.97 -2.19 39.05
CA ASN A 262 -6.77 -2.57 40.45
C ASN A 262 -5.85 -1.56 41.16
#